data_AF-A0A8B6DXK6-F1
#
_entry.id   AF-A0A8B6DXK6-F1
#
_cell.length_a   1.000
_cell.length_b   1.000
_cell.length_c   1.000
_cell.angle_alpha   90.00
_cell.angle_beta   90.00
_cell.angle_gamma   90.00
#
_symmetry.space_group_name_H-M   'P 1'
#
loop_
_entity.id
_entity.type
_entity.pdbx_description
1 polymer ?
#
loop_
_entity_poly.entity_id
_entity_poly.type
_entity_poly.pdbx_seq_one_letter_code
_entity_poly.pdbx_strand_id
1 'polypeptide(L)'
;MGDAPQGNQEQGQEVPVNQNPQFVTETFSFVIEFLQQYGWFVLFGFVVLIYIKVKLDPHIRRVKKKAEDVIEQKKFDPDVAQRRMEQMERSRQRLQEQHDAEAARYAEKQRIKEEEKRKLKIEDWENHQQGKGYRSKVKPERKRKKYFKCDMI
;
A
#
# COMPACT_ATOMS: atom_id res chain seq x y z
N MET A 1 -62.86 -67.54 0.61
CA MET A 1 -61.69 -67.55 1.50
C MET A 1 -60.53 -68.06 0.66
N GLY A 2 -59.82 -67.24 -0.10
CA GLY A 2 -59.31 -65.90 0.20
C GLY A 2 -57.89 -66.08 0.77
N ASP A 3 -56.82 -65.49 0.29
CA ASP A 3 -56.56 -64.59 -0.83
C ASP A 3 -55.09 -64.81 -1.23
N ALA A 4 -54.74 -64.53 -2.48
CA ALA A 4 -53.33 -64.40 -2.86
C ALA A 4 -52.75 -63.11 -2.28
N PRO A 5 -51.46 -63.12 -1.91
CA PRO A 5 -50.65 -61.94 -2.10
C PRO A 5 -49.51 -62.24 -3.07
N GLN A 6 -49.57 -61.51 -4.19
CA GLN A 6 -48.42 -61.23 -5.03
C GLN A 6 -47.34 -60.53 -4.20
N GLY A 7 -46.09 -60.99 -4.31
CA GLY A 7 -44.95 -60.42 -3.59
C GLY A 7 -43.78 -60.21 -4.53
N ASN A 8 -43.91 -59.15 -5.33
CA ASN A 8 -42.89 -58.35 -6.02
C ASN A 8 -41.49 -58.93 -6.24
N GLN A 9 -41.12 -58.89 -7.51
CA GLN A 9 -39.77 -58.69 -8.02
C GLN A 9 -38.92 -57.86 -7.04
N GLU A 10 -37.96 -58.48 -6.39
CA GLU A 10 -36.81 -57.73 -5.86
C GLU A 10 -35.99 -57.28 -7.05
N GLN A 11 -36.42 -56.17 -7.64
CA GLN A 11 -35.56 -55.35 -8.46
C GLN A 11 -34.31 -55.07 -7.61
N GLY A 12 -33.18 -55.65 -8.00
CA GLY A 12 -31.88 -55.31 -7.46
C GLY A 12 -31.71 -53.80 -7.61
N GLN A 13 -31.96 -53.10 -6.50
CA GLN A 13 -31.79 -51.67 -6.40
C GLN A 13 -30.28 -51.44 -6.45
N GLU A 14 -29.72 -51.26 -7.65
CA GLU A 14 -28.36 -50.76 -7.83
C GLU A 14 -28.32 -49.39 -7.17
N VAL A 15 -27.87 -49.39 -5.91
CA VAL A 15 -27.57 -48.17 -5.17
C VAL A 15 -26.59 -47.40 -6.06
N PRO A 16 -26.88 -46.13 -6.44
CA PRO A 16 -25.90 -45.36 -7.18
C PRO A 16 -24.67 -45.26 -6.31
N VAL A 17 -23.62 -45.99 -6.67
CA VAL A 17 -22.30 -45.85 -6.07
C VAL A 17 -21.85 -44.45 -6.44
N ASN A 18 -22.04 -43.52 -5.51
CA ASN A 18 -21.58 -42.16 -5.62
C ASN A 18 -20.07 -42.24 -5.81
N GLN A 19 -19.62 -42.07 -7.05
CA GLN A 19 -18.20 -42.11 -7.38
C GLN A 19 -17.57 -40.92 -6.70
N ASN A 20 -16.96 -41.16 -5.54
CA ASN A 20 -16.16 -40.16 -4.85
C ASN A 20 -15.14 -39.65 -5.89
N PRO A 21 -15.08 -38.33 -6.14
CA PRO A 21 -14.15 -37.81 -7.13
C PRO A 21 -12.75 -38.30 -6.75
N GLN A 22 -12.08 -39.01 -7.66
CA GLN A 22 -10.78 -39.65 -7.37
C GLN A 22 -9.79 -38.65 -6.76
N PHE A 23 -9.84 -37.40 -7.24
CA PHE A 23 -9.06 -36.29 -6.70
C PHE A 23 -9.33 -35.98 -5.22
N VAL A 24 -10.59 -35.93 -4.77
CA VAL A 24 -10.87 -35.60 -3.35
C VAL A 24 -10.49 -36.77 -2.45
N THR A 25 -10.66 -38.01 -2.89
CA THR A 25 -10.23 -39.19 -2.12
C THR A 25 -8.72 -39.34 -2.06
N GLU A 26 -8.01 -39.08 -3.16
CA GLU A 26 -6.56 -39.16 -3.22
C GLU A 26 -5.91 -38.04 -2.39
N THR A 27 -6.38 -36.80 -2.52
CA THR A 27 -5.87 -35.68 -1.72
C THR A 27 -6.18 -35.85 -0.24
N PHE A 28 -7.40 -36.29 0.10
CA PHE A 28 -7.78 -36.53 1.49
C PHE A 28 -7.02 -37.71 2.10
N SER A 29 -6.82 -38.80 1.34
CA SER A 29 -6.04 -39.95 1.80
C SER A 29 -4.56 -39.59 1.98
N PHE A 30 -3.98 -38.82 1.07
CA PHE A 30 -2.62 -38.31 1.20
C PHE A 30 -2.45 -37.42 2.44
N VAL A 31 -3.41 -36.51 2.68
CA VAL A 31 -3.40 -35.66 3.88
C VAL A 31 -3.57 -36.49 5.15
N ILE A 32 -4.42 -37.53 5.13
CA ILE A 32 -4.62 -38.43 6.27
C ILE A 32 -3.39 -39.29 6.53
N GLU A 33 -2.75 -39.85 5.50
CA GLU A 33 -1.54 -40.64 5.64
C GLU A 33 -0.40 -39.77 6.19
N PHE A 34 -0.29 -38.53 5.68
CA PHE A 34 0.60 -37.52 6.24
C PHE A 34 0.24 -37.18 7.70
N LEU A 35 -1.04 -37.01 8.05
CA LEU A 35 -1.48 -36.77 9.43
C LEU A 35 -1.31 -37.99 10.33
N GLN A 36 -1.36 -39.21 9.81
CA GLN A 36 -1.14 -40.43 10.58
C GLN A 36 0.33 -40.58 10.91
N GLN A 37 1.22 -40.29 9.95
CA GLN A 37 2.66 -40.28 10.14
C GLN A 37 3.15 -39.08 10.98
N TYR A 38 2.48 -37.93 10.86
CA TYR A 38 2.90 -36.66 11.45
C TYR A 38 1.87 -36.07 12.45
N GLY A 39 0.95 -36.88 12.97
CA GLY A 39 -0.11 -36.40 13.87
C GLY A 39 0.43 -35.82 15.16
N TRP A 40 1.60 -36.31 15.60
CA TRP A 40 2.33 -35.75 16.72
C TRP A 40 2.86 -34.34 16.46
N PHE A 41 3.19 -33.99 15.21
CA PHE A 41 3.55 -32.61 14.84
C PHE A 41 2.36 -31.68 14.89
N VAL A 42 1.15 -32.15 14.55
CA VAL A 42 -0.08 -31.36 14.70
C VAL A 42 -0.32 -31.05 16.18
N LEU A 43 -0.22 -32.06 17.06
CA LEU A 43 -0.31 -31.86 18.50
C LEU A 43 0.78 -30.93 19.04
N PHE A 44 2.04 -31.14 18.64
CA PHE A 44 3.15 -30.27 19.02
C PHE A 44 2.94 -28.84 18.51
N GLY A 45 2.44 -28.68 17.28
CA GLY A 45 2.09 -27.40 16.69
C GLY A 45 1.01 -26.66 17.50
N PHE A 46 -0.04 -27.37 17.93
CA PHE A 46 -1.06 -26.80 18.81
C PHE A 46 -0.49 -26.42 20.18
N VAL A 47 0.32 -27.28 20.80
CA VAL A 47 0.97 -27.00 22.09
C VAL A 47 1.88 -25.78 21.98
N VAL A 48 2.69 -25.69 20.93
CA VAL A 48 3.56 -24.54 20.64
C VAL A 48 2.74 -23.28 20.38
N LEU A 49 1.66 -23.36 19.60
CA LEU A 49 0.76 -22.23 19.37
C LEU A 49 0.11 -21.73 20.66
N ILE A 50 -0.36 -22.64 21.51
CA ILE A 50 -0.93 -22.31 22.82
C ILE A 50 0.15 -21.68 23.70
N TYR A 51 1.35 -22.26 23.76
CA TYR A 51 2.47 -21.71 24.52
C TYR A 51 2.86 -20.31 24.05
N ILE A 52 2.95 -20.10 22.73
CA ILE A 52 3.21 -18.78 22.13
C ILE A 52 2.09 -17.81 22.49
N LYS A 53 0.81 -18.21 22.37
CA LYS A 53 -0.33 -17.36 22.75
C LYS A 53 -0.25 -16.96 24.23
N VAL A 54 -0.03 -17.91 25.13
CA VAL A 54 0.10 -17.66 26.58
C VAL A 54 1.27 -16.74 26.90
N LYS A 55 2.40 -16.89 26.19
CA LYS A 55 3.60 -16.06 26.41
C LYS A 55 3.50 -14.68 25.76
N LEU A 56 2.75 -14.56 24.66
CA LEU A 56 2.55 -13.33 23.91
C LEU A 56 1.38 -12.49 24.46
N ASP A 57 0.40 -13.13 25.09
CA ASP A 57 -0.71 -12.54 25.83
C ASP A 57 -0.28 -11.38 26.74
N PRO A 58 0.69 -11.53 27.67
CA PRO A 58 1.10 -10.43 28.55
C PRO A 58 1.76 -9.26 27.80
N HIS A 59 2.34 -9.49 26.63
CA HIS A 59 2.95 -8.42 25.83
C HIS A 59 1.88 -7.64 25.05
N ILE A 60 0.98 -8.35 24.37
CA ILE A 60 -0.11 -7.75 23.59
C ILE A 60 -1.12 -7.05 24.50
N ARG A 61 -1.48 -7.65 25.65
CA ARG A 61 -2.41 -7.05 26.61
C ARG A 61 -1.92 -5.72 27.15
N ARG A 62 -0.61 -5.55 27.38
CA ARG A 62 -0.03 -4.27 27.84
C ARG A 62 -0.16 -3.16 26.79
N VAL A 63 0.03 -3.49 25.51
CA VAL A 63 -0.11 -2.51 24.42
C VAL A 63 -1.58 -2.13 24.22
N LYS A 64 -2.48 -3.12 24.22
CA LYS A 64 -3.92 -2.88 24.10
C LYS A 64 -4.48 -2.06 25.27
N LYS A 65 -4.15 -2.42 26.52
CA LYS A 65 -4.58 -1.66 27.70
C LYS A 65 -4.06 -0.23 27.68
N LYS A 66 -2.78 0.00 27.37
CA LYS A 66 -2.25 1.36 27.23
C LYS A 66 -2.96 2.15 26.14
N ALA A 67 -3.32 1.53 25.02
CA ALA A 67 -4.08 2.19 23.96
C ALA A 67 -5.48 2.57 24.43
N GLU A 68 -6.17 1.67 25.14
CA GLU A 68 -7.50 1.89 25.72
C GLU A 68 -7.48 2.96 26.81
N ASP A 69 -6.55 2.88 27.77
CA ASP A 69 -6.34 3.86 28.84
C ASP A 69 -6.03 5.24 28.25
N VAL A 70 -5.19 5.29 27.21
CA VAL A 70 -4.88 6.54 26.51
C VAL A 70 -6.12 7.06 25.78
N ILE A 71 -6.92 6.21 25.14
CA ILE A 71 -8.19 6.63 24.50
C ILE A 71 -9.19 7.16 25.53
N GLU A 72 -9.28 6.53 26.70
CA GLU A 72 -10.17 6.93 27.79
C GLU A 72 -9.72 8.26 28.41
N GLN A 73 -8.43 8.38 28.77
CA GLN A 73 -7.85 9.65 29.24
C GLN A 73 -8.03 10.78 28.21
N LYS A 74 -7.89 10.48 26.92
CA LYS A 74 -8.11 11.44 25.82
C LYS A 74 -9.58 11.87 25.68
N LYS A 75 -10.55 11.12 26.20
CA LYS A 75 -11.97 11.49 26.20
C LYS A 75 -12.32 12.42 27.37
N PHE A 76 -11.63 12.27 28.50
CA PHE A 76 -11.92 13.03 29.71
C PHE A 76 -11.05 14.28 29.88
N ASP A 77 -9.90 14.37 29.21
CA ASP A 77 -8.94 15.46 29.41
C ASP A 77 -9.04 16.56 28.32
N PRO A 78 -9.59 17.75 28.62
CA PRO A 78 -9.71 18.86 27.67
C PRO A 78 -8.35 19.45 27.24
N ASP A 79 -7.29 19.32 28.06
CA ASP A 79 -5.94 19.82 27.71
C ASP A 79 -5.37 19.03 26.51
N VAL A 80 -5.64 17.73 26.44
CA VAL A 80 -5.17 16.89 25.33
C VAL A 80 -5.85 17.25 24.01
N ALA A 81 -7.11 17.72 24.05
CA ALA A 81 -7.79 18.22 22.87
C ALA A 81 -7.18 19.54 22.39
N GLN A 82 -6.86 20.47 23.31
CA GLN A 82 -6.22 21.74 22.98
C GLN A 82 -4.84 21.55 22.35
N ARG A 83 -4.00 20.69 22.94
CA ARG A 83 -2.65 20.39 22.38
C ARG A 83 -2.72 19.80 20.98
N ARG A 84 -3.74 19.00 20.66
CA ARG A 84 -3.94 18.49 19.29
C ARG A 84 -4.33 19.59 18.32
N MET A 85 -5.24 20.48 18.75
CA MET A 85 -5.66 21.61 17.92
C MET A 85 -4.47 22.53 17.65
N GLU A 86 -3.66 22.83 18.66
CA GLU A 86 -2.42 23.61 18.53
C GLU A 86 -1.40 22.93 17.58
N GLN A 87 -1.19 21.62 17.73
CA GLN A 87 -0.31 20.87 16.82
C GLN A 87 -0.81 20.91 15.36
N MET A 88 -2.11 20.76 15.16
CA MET A 88 -2.72 20.83 13.84
C MET A 88 -2.61 22.24 13.25
N GLU A 89 -2.87 23.27 14.05
CA GLU A 89 -2.76 24.67 13.63
C GLU A 89 -1.31 25.01 13.26
N ARG A 90 -0.34 24.58 14.07
CA ARG A 90 1.08 24.75 13.76
C ARG A 90 1.48 24.04 12.47
N SER A 91 0.92 22.86 12.19
CA SER A 91 1.15 22.18 10.92
C SER A 91 0.58 22.96 9.74
N ARG A 92 -0.60 23.57 9.90
CA ARG A 92 -1.21 24.41 8.85
C ARG A 92 -0.40 25.67 8.59
N GLN A 93 0.05 26.35 9.65
CA GLN A 93 0.90 27.53 9.53
C GLN A 93 2.20 27.23 8.79
N ARG A 94 2.90 26.15 9.16
CA ARG A 94 4.13 25.70 8.44
C ARG A 94 3.90 25.43 6.96
N LEU A 95 2.73 24.88 6.62
CA LEU A 95 2.39 24.60 5.23
C LEU A 95 2.14 25.91 4.45
N GLN A 96 1.43 26.86 5.04
CA GLN A 96 1.21 28.19 4.46
C GLN A 96 2.53 28.92 4.23
N GLU A 97 3.41 28.93 5.24
CA GLU A 97 4.75 29.54 5.12
C GLU A 97 5.57 28.92 3.98
N GLN A 98 5.50 27.60 3.79
CA GLN A 98 6.18 26.94 2.67
C GLN A 98 5.59 27.35 1.31
N HIS A 99 4.27 27.41 1.20
CA HIS A 99 3.60 27.85 -0.02
C HIS A 99 3.91 29.32 -0.35
N ASP A 100 3.90 30.20 0.65
CA ASP A 100 4.21 31.61 0.49
C ASP A 100 5.69 31.81 0.08
N ALA A 101 6.60 31.05 0.68
CA ALA A 101 8.01 31.07 0.29
C ALA A 101 8.24 30.59 -1.15
N GLU A 102 7.51 29.57 -1.59
CA GLU A 102 7.58 29.09 -2.98
C GLU A 102 6.97 30.10 -3.96
N ALA A 103 5.83 30.70 -3.62
CA ALA A 103 5.19 31.74 -4.40
C ALA A 103 6.10 32.96 -4.58
N ALA A 104 6.76 33.41 -3.51
CA ALA A 104 7.74 34.50 -3.55
C ALA A 104 8.92 34.17 -4.49
N ARG A 105 9.50 32.97 -4.37
CA ARG A 105 10.59 32.51 -5.26
C ARG A 105 10.16 32.44 -6.72
N TYR A 106 8.92 32.04 -6.98
CA TYR A 106 8.40 32.00 -8.34
C TYR A 106 8.19 33.41 -8.91
N ALA A 107 7.60 34.31 -8.13
CA ALA A 107 7.39 35.70 -8.51
C ALA A 107 8.72 36.40 -8.82
N GLU A 108 9.74 36.21 -8.00
CA GLU A 108 11.09 36.76 -8.23
C GLU A 108 11.68 36.23 -9.56
N LYS A 109 11.60 34.92 -9.80
CA LYS A 109 12.06 34.32 -11.07
C LYS A 109 11.31 34.86 -12.28
N GLN A 110 10.01 35.14 -12.16
CA GLN A 110 9.23 35.72 -13.25
C GLN A 110 9.69 37.15 -13.54
N ARG A 111 9.89 37.97 -12.51
CA ARG A 111 10.40 39.34 -12.67
C ARG A 111 11.75 39.37 -13.37
N ILE A 112 12.69 38.49 -12.96
CA ILE A 112 14.00 38.39 -13.61
C ILE A 112 13.86 38.04 -15.10
N LYS A 113 13.01 37.07 -15.45
CA LYS A 113 12.75 36.69 -16.85
C LYS A 113 12.14 37.82 -17.66
N GLU A 114 11.25 38.61 -17.08
CA GLU A 114 10.65 39.77 -17.74
C GLU A 114 11.68 40.86 -18.00
N GLU A 115 12.56 41.14 -17.02
CA GLU A 115 13.65 42.09 -17.18
C GLU A 115 14.67 41.62 -18.24
N GLU A 116 15.03 40.34 -18.25
CA GLU A 116 15.88 39.76 -19.29
C GLU A 116 15.26 39.89 -20.68
N LYS A 117 13.97 39.56 -20.82
CA LYS A 117 13.25 39.75 -22.09
C LYS A 117 13.23 41.20 -22.53
N ARG A 118 13.06 42.14 -21.59
CA ARG A 118 13.10 43.57 -21.87
C ARG A 118 14.48 44.01 -22.35
N LYS A 119 15.55 43.57 -21.68
CA LYS A 119 16.94 43.85 -22.07
C LYS A 119 17.26 43.26 -23.44
N LEU A 120 16.88 42.02 -23.70
CA LEU A 120 17.05 41.37 -25.00
C LEU A 120 16.33 42.13 -26.13
N LYS A 121 15.12 42.64 -25.87
CA LYS A 121 14.37 43.43 -26.85
C LYS A 121 15.05 44.77 -27.15
N ILE A 122 15.64 45.42 -26.15
CA ILE A 122 16.41 46.67 -26.33
C ILE A 122 17.69 46.37 -27.12
N GLU A 123 18.43 45.34 -26.74
CA GLU A 123 19.66 44.91 -27.42
C GLU A 123 19.39 44.53 -28.89
N ASP A 124 18.32 43.78 -29.16
CA ASP A 124 17.90 43.43 -30.51
C ASP A 124 17.54 44.68 -31.35
N TRP A 125 16.84 45.64 -30.73
CA TRP A 125 16.52 46.91 -31.39
C TRP A 125 17.79 47.75 -31.70
N GLU A 126 18.73 47.84 -30.77
CA GLU A 126 20.01 48.53 -30.98
C GLU A 126 20.86 47.84 -32.06
N ASN A 127 20.92 46.50 -32.04
CA ASN A 127 21.61 45.72 -33.07
C ASN A 127 20.99 45.91 -34.45
N HIS A 128 19.66 46.04 -34.53
CA HIS A 128 18.96 46.37 -35.77
C HIS A 128 19.31 47.78 -36.27
N GLN A 129 19.34 48.79 -35.39
CA GLN A 129 19.76 50.15 -35.74
C GLN A 129 21.22 50.21 -36.23
N GLN A 130 22.11 49.39 -35.66
CA GLN A 130 23.52 49.30 -36.05
C GLN A 130 23.76 48.39 -37.28
N GLY A 131 22.72 47.83 -37.91
CA GLY A 131 22.83 46.97 -39.09
C GLY A 131 23.41 45.56 -38.82
N LYS A 132 23.51 45.15 -37.56
CA LYS A 132 24.07 43.84 -37.13
C LYS A 132 23.00 42.73 -36.98
N GLY A 133 21.73 43.04 -37.29
CA GLY A 133 20.57 42.20 -36.96
C GLY A 133 20.47 40.84 -37.65
N TYR A 134 21.26 40.57 -38.70
CA TYR A 134 21.17 39.33 -39.49
C TYR A 134 22.34 38.39 -39.25
N ARG A 135 22.55 37.93 -38.02
CA ARG A 135 23.41 36.77 -37.74
C ARG A 135 22.55 35.62 -37.23
N SER A 136 22.43 34.55 -38.02
CA SER A 136 21.64 33.37 -37.65
C SER A 136 22.21 32.73 -36.38
N LYS A 137 21.37 32.54 -35.36
CA LYS A 137 21.71 31.74 -34.18
C LYS A 137 21.63 30.27 -34.58
N VAL A 138 22.68 29.74 -35.21
CA VAL A 138 22.80 28.31 -35.48
C VAL A 138 22.78 27.59 -34.13
N LYS A 139 21.70 26.84 -33.83
CA LYS A 139 21.59 26.09 -32.57
C LYS A 139 22.74 25.09 -32.50
N PRO A 140 23.58 25.09 -31.45
CA PRO A 140 24.54 24.01 -31.27
C PRO A 140 23.78 22.68 -31.14
N GLU A 141 24.21 21.71 -31.93
CA GLU A 141 23.67 20.36 -31.95
C GLU A 141 23.64 19.78 -30.53
N ARG A 142 22.45 19.36 -30.06
CA ARG A 142 22.29 18.71 -28.75
C ARG A 142 22.97 17.34 -28.80
N LYS A 143 24.26 17.26 -28.45
CA LYS A 143 24.93 15.98 -28.19
C LYS A 143 24.17 15.26 -27.08
N ARG A 144 23.42 14.22 -27.43
CA ARG A 144 22.72 13.35 -26.47
C ARG A 144 23.75 12.74 -25.52
N LYS A 145 23.72 13.12 -24.25
CA LYS A 145 24.51 12.45 -23.21
C LYS A 145 23.96 11.02 -23.08
N LYS A 146 24.76 10.01 -23.43
CA LYS A 146 24.49 8.61 -23.08
C LYS A 146 24.54 8.51 -21.57
N TYR A 147 23.40 8.24 -20.94
CA TYR A 147 23.36 7.87 -19.54
C TYR A 147 23.89 6.43 -19.42
N PHE A 148 25.11 6.28 -18.90
CA PHE A 148 25.49 5.06 -18.20
C PHE A 148 24.90 5.18 -16.80
N LYS A 149 23.88 4.37 -16.49
CA LYS A 149 23.41 4.18 -15.13
C LYS A 149 23.68 2.72 -14.79
N CYS A 150 24.84 2.49 -14.19
CA CYS A 150 25.11 1.25 -13.46
C CYS A 150 24.25 1.22 -12.20
N ASP A 151 23.81 0.01 -11.90
CA ASP A 151 23.10 -0.41 -10.70
C ASP A 151 23.85 0.00 -9.42
N MET A 152 23.10 0.55 -8.46
CA MET A 152 23.36 0.38 -7.03
C MET A 152 22.12 0.84 -6.25
N ILE A 153 21.26 -0.13 -5.90
CA ILE A 153 20.61 -0.41 -4.60
C ILE A 153 19.75 -1.65 -4.82
#